data_AF-A0A8H4KEK3-F1
#
_entry.id   AF-A0A8H4KEK3-F1
#
_cell.length_a   1.000
_cell.length_b   1.000
_cell.length_c   1.000
_cell.angle_alpha   90.00
_cell.angle_beta   90.00
_cell.angle_gamma   90.00
#
_symmetry.space_group_name_H-M   'P 1'
#
loop_
_entity.id
_entity.type
_entity.pdbx_description
1 polymer ?
#
loop_
_entity_poly.entity_id
_entity_poly.type
_entity_poly.pdbx_seq_one_letter_code
_entity_poly.pdbx_strand_id
1 'polypeptide(L)'
;MFNPGAGNLKAKIGFVFGAFMVIFAVMAFFFVPETRMRSYEELDELFMNKVPSREFRKTVTVAQRRAEEAYAIESGMKEKTQDA
;
A
#
# COMPACT_ATOMS: atom_id res chain seq x y z
N MET A 1 -14.52 21.01 -27.27
CA MET A 1 -14.77 21.72 -25.99
C MET A 1 -14.17 23.12 -25.88
N PHE A 2 -13.43 23.62 -26.89
CA PHE A 2 -13.05 25.04 -26.98
C PHE A 2 -13.77 25.78 -28.14
N ASN A 3 -14.41 25.04 -29.05
CA ASN A 3 -15.09 25.59 -30.21
C ASN A 3 -16.39 26.31 -29.80
N PRO A 4 -16.61 27.57 -30.17
CA PRO A 4 -17.81 28.33 -29.81
C PRO A 4 -19.13 27.71 -30.31
N GLY A 5 -19.10 26.95 -31.41
CA GLY A 5 -20.28 26.27 -31.98
C GLY A 5 -20.59 24.88 -31.40
N ALA A 6 -19.71 24.32 -30.57
CA ALA A 6 -19.93 23.01 -29.93
C ALA A 6 -19.21 22.92 -28.57
N GLY A 7 -20.00 23.04 -27.49
CA GLY A 7 -19.53 22.83 -26.13
C GLY A 7 -18.46 23.84 -25.67
N ASN A 8 -18.76 25.14 -25.82
CA ASN A 8 -17.98 26.34 -25.47
C ASN A 8 -17.59 26.46 -23.97
N LEU A 9 -17.02 25.40 -23.37
CA LEU A 9 -16.65 25.38 -21.96
C LEU A 9 -15.33 26.12 -21.68
N LYS A 10 -14.47 26.33 -22.68
CA LYS A 10 -13.18 27.04 -22.54
C LYS A 10 -12.43 26.57 -21.27
N ALA A 11 -11.95 27.49 -20.43
CA ALA A 11 -11.24 27.16 -19.19
C ALA A 11 -12.10 26.43 -18.13
N LYS A 12 -13.44 26.42 -18.25
CA LYS A 12 -14.33 25.78 -17.27
C LYS A 12 -14.24 24.24 -17.27
N ILE A 13 -13.63 23.65 -18.31
CA ILE A 13 -13.36 22.20 -18.37
C ILE A 13 -12.48 21.72 -17.20
N GLY A 14 -11.62 22.60 -16.66
CA GLY A 14 -10.81 22.30 -15.48
C GLY A 14 -11.65 21.96 -14.25
N PHE A 15 -12.84 22.56 -14.08
CA PHE A 15 -13.72 22.23 -12.95
C PHE A 15 -14.36 20.85 -13.08
N VAL A 16 -14.63 20.41 -14.31
CA VAL A 16 -15.18 19.06 -14.55
C VAL A 16 -14.14 18.01 -14.18
N PHE A 17 -12.92 18.13 -14.71
CA PHE A 17 -11.83 17.22 -14.36
C PHE A 17 -11.42 17.34 -12.89
N GLY A 18 -11.43 18.55 -12.32
CA GLY A 18 -11.18 18.77 -10.90
C GLY A 18 -12.19 18.06 -10.01
N ALA A 19 -13.48 18.11 -10.35
CA ALA A 19 -14.52 17.37 -9.61
C ALA A 19 -14.29 15.86 -9.67
N PHE A 20 -13.97 15.32 -10.85
CA PHE A 20 -13.64 13.89 -10.98
C PHE A 20 -12.37 13.51 -10.23
N MET A 21 -11.34 14.35 -10.23
CA MET A 21 -10.11 14.13 -9.46
C MET A 21 -10.40 14.03 -7.96
N VAL A 22 -11.24 14.91 -7.42
CA VAL A 22 -11.64 14.85 -6.00
C VAL A 22 -12.41 13.56 -5.71
N ILE A 23 -13.35 13.17 -6.57
CA ILE A 23 -14.10 11.92 -6.43
C ILE A 23 -13.14 10.71 -6.42
N PHE A 24 -12.21 10.65 -7.37
CA PHE A 24 -11.23 9.56 -7.41
C PHE A 24 -10.25 9.59 -6.24
N ALA A 25 -9.84 10.76 -5.76
CA ALA A 25 -9.01 10.88 -4.56
C ALA A 25 -9.74 10.32 -3.32
N VAL A 26 -11.02 10.62 -3.17
CA VAL A 26 -11.85 10.08 -2.08
C VAL A 26 -11.98 8.56 -2.20
N MET A 27 -12.26 8.04 -3.40
CA MET A 27 -12.32 6.58 -3.62
C MET A 27 -10.98 5.92 -3.31
N ALA A 28 -9.88 6.47 -3.81
CA ALA A 28 -8.54 5.95 -3.55
C ALA A 28 -8.24 5.90 -2.05
N PHE A 29 -8.62 6.94 -1.31
CA PHE A 29 -8.44 6.99 0.15
C PHE A 29 -9.17 5.88 0.91
N PHE A 30 -10.36 5.47 0.47
CA PHE A 30 -11.14 4.42 1.14
C PHE A 30 -10.82 3.01 0.66
N PHE A 31 -10.51 2.83 -0.63
CA PHE A 31 -10.40 1.51 -1.26
C PHE A 31 -8.97 1.05 -1.52
N VAL A 32 -7.98 1.96 -1.60
CA VAL A 32 -6.59 1.59 -1.92
C VAL A 32 -5.81 1.37 -0.62
N PRO A 33 -5.37 0.12 -0.32
CA PRO A 33 -4.51 -0.14 0.83
C PRO A 33 -3.07 0.35 0.59
N GLU A 34 -2.37 0.66 1.68
CA GLU A 34 -0.93 0.90 1.65
C GLU A 34 -0.20 -0.44 1.64
N THR A 35 0.45 -0.78 0.52
CA THR A 35 1.13 -2.06 0.29
C THR A 35 2.66 -1.95 0.32
N ARG A 36 3.22 -0.76 0.54
CA ARG A 36 4.67 -0.53 0.49
C ARG A 36 5.39 -1.23 1.65
N MET A 37 6.58 -1.78 1.35
CA MET A 37 7.44 -2.51 2.31
C MET A 37 6.76 -3.73 2.96
N ARG A 38 5.92 -4.43 2.19
CA ARG A 38 5.35 -5.71 2.58
C ARG A 38 5.68 -6.79 1.57
N SER A 39 5.96 -8.00 2.05
CA SER A 39 6.06 -9.16 1.19
C SER A 39 4.66 -9.63 0.75
N TYR A 40 4.58 -10.40 -0.34
CA TYR A 40 3.30 -10.96 -0.80
C TYR A 40 2.64 -11.86 0.25
N GLU A 41 3.45 -12.63 0.99
CA GLU A 41 2.96 -13.50 2.07
C GLU A 41 2.38 -12.68 3.24
N GLU A 42 3.04 -11.59 3.61
CA GLU A 42 2.53 -10.68 4.65
C GLU A 42 1.22 -10.00 4.22
N LEU A 43 1.13 -9.58 2.96
CA LEU A 43 -0.08 -8.98 2.40
C LEU A 43 -1.25 -9.97 2.44
N ASP A 44 -1.03 -11.21 2.01
CA ASP A 44 -2.06 -12.25 2.03
C ASP A 44 -2.57 -12.51 3.46
N GLU A 45 -1.66 -12.59 4.43
CA GLU A 45 -2.00 -12.73 5.85
C GLU A 45 -2.86 -11.55 6.36
N LEU A 46 -2.53 -10.31 5.99
CA LEU A 46 -3.29 -9.12 6.37
C LEU A 46 -4.71 -9.11 5.78
N PHE A 47 -4.86 -9.54 4.53
CA PHE A 47 -6.17 -9.68 3.88
C PHE A 47 -7.00 -10.80 4.49
N MET A 48 -6.40 -11.97 4.76
CA MET A 48 -7.08 -13.09 5.44
C MET A 48 -7.58 -12.70 6.82
N ASN A 49 -6.79 -11.94 7.56
CA ASN A 49 -7.13 -11.44 8.90
C ASN A 49 -8.07 -10.23 8.87
N LYS A 50 -8.51 -9.76 7.69
CA LYS A 50 -9.40 -8.61 7.49
C LYS A 50 -8.92 -7.36 8.23
N VAL A 51 -7.61 -7.16 8.29
CA VAL A 51 -7.02 -5.99 8.93
C VAL A 51 -7.46 -4.76 8.15
N PRO A 52 -7.83 -3.64 8.80
CA PRO A 52 -8.10 -2.41 8.09
C PRO A 52 -6.87 -1.99 7.26
N SER A 53 -7.08 -1.67 5.99
CA SER A 53 -6.04 -1.25 5.03
C SER A 53 -5.11 -0.14 5.57
N ARG A 54 -5.65 0.72 6.44
CA ARG A 54 -4.94 1.85 7.06
C ARG A 54 -4.02 1.44 8.22
N GLU A 55 -4.15 0.20 8.68
CA GLU A 55 -3.37 -0.39 9.77
C GLU A 55 -2.32 -1.40 9.27
N PHE A 56 -2.28 -1.67 7.96
CA PHE A 56 -1.31 -2.59 7.33
C PHE A 56 0.14 -2.25 7.69
N ARG A 57 0.47 -0.97 7.82
CA ARG A 57 1.82 -0.52 8.21
C ARG A 57 2.18 -0.83 9.67
N LYS A 58 1.19 -0.85 10.57
CA LYS A 58 1.41 -1.03 12.02
C LYS A 58 1.30 -2.49 12.46
N THR A 59 0.56 -3.28 11.68
CA THR A 59 0.26 -4.66 12.05
C THR A 59 1.46 -5.56 11.82
N VAL A 60 1.92 -6.25 12.85
CA VAL A 60 3.03 -7.21 12.74
C VAL A 60 2.47 -8.57 12.39
N THR A 61 2.77 -9.04 11.18
CA THR A 61 2.36 -10.35 10.67
C THR A 61 3.21 -11.46 11.28
N VAL A 62 2.68 -12.69 11.26
CA VAL A 62 3.41 -13.89 11.67
C VAL A 62 4.53 -14.17 10.68
N ALA A 63 4.30 -13.95 9.39
CA ALA A 63 5.34 -14.06 8.37
C ALA A 63 6.56 -13.17 8.68
N GLN A 64 6.34 -11.91 9.10
CA GLN A 64 7.42 -11.01 9.48
C GLN A 64 8.21 -11.54 10.69
N ARG A 65 7.51 -11.98 11.74
CA ARG A 65 8.15 -12.52 12.95
C ARG A 65 8.98 -13.78 12.67
N ARG A 66 8.46 -14.69 11.84
CA ARG A 66 9.19 -15.91 11.45
C ARG A 66 10.46 -15.58 10.66
N ALA A 67 10.41 -14.58 9.78
CA ALA A 67 11.60 -14.14 9.04
C ALA A 67 12.66 -13.55 9.97
N GLU A 68 12.25 -12.74 10.96
CA GLU A 68 13.15 -12.20 11.99
C GLU A 68 13.77 -13.31 12.86
N GLU A 69 12.97 -14.28 13.31
CA GLU A 69 13.44 -15.44 14.09
C GLU A 69 14.43 -16.30 13.30
N ALA A 70 14.15 -16.60 12.03
CA ALA A 70 15.04 -17.37 11.17
C ALA A 70 16.39 -16.67 10.97
N TYR A 71 16.38 -15.35 10.78
CA TYR A 71 17.60 -14.56 10.66
C TYR A 71 18.42 -14.52 11.96
N ALA A 72 17.76 -14.41 13.11
CA ALA A 72 18.42 -14.47 14.42
C ALA A 72 19.08 -15.84 14.67
N ILE A 73 18.43 -16.92 14.27
CA ILE A 73 18.98 -18.28 14.38
C ILE A 73 20.20 -18.45 13.46
N GLU A 74 20.13 -17.99 12.22
CA GLU A 74 21.22 -18.11 11.25
C GLU A 74 22.45 -17.28 11.66
N SER A 75 22.23 -16.05 12.11
CA SER A 75 23.30 -15.17 12.61
C SER A 75 23.98 -15.75 13.86
N GLY A 76 23.21 -16.26 14.82
CA GLY A 76 23.76 -16.93 16.00
C GLY A 76 24.50 -18.24 15.70
N MET A 77 24.13 -18.96 14.63
CA MET A 77 24.90 -20.12 14.15
C MET A 77 26.24 -19.72 13.56
N LYS A 78 26.28 -18.65 12.75
CA LYS A 78 27.53 -18.17 12.12
C LYS A 78 28.54 -17.70 13.16
N GLU A 79 28.08 -16.99 14.20
CA GLU A 79 28.94 -16.57 15.32
C GLU A 79 29.58 -17.79 16.02
N LYS A 80 28.77 -18.79 16.40
CA LYS A 80 29.25 -20.02 17.05
C LYS A 80 30.20 -20.86 16.19
N THR A 81 30.01 -20.87 14.87
CA THR A 81 30.90 -21.59 13.93
C THR A 81 32.20 -20.82 13.68
N GLN A 82 32.21 -19.49 13.82
CA GLN A 82 33.41 -18.68 13.65
C GLN A 82 34.34 -18.70 14.88
N ASP A 83 33.78 -19.00 16.06
CA ASP A 83 34.50 -19.10 17.34
C ASP A 83 34.99 -20.52 17.70
N ALA A 84 34.76 -21.52 16.84
CA ALA A 84 35.12 -22.93 17.04
C ALA A 84 36.22 -23.40 16.06
#